data_AF-A0A536VJM5-F1
#
_entry.id   AF-A0A536VJM5-F1
#
_cell.length_a   1.000
_cell.length_b   1.000
_cell.length_c   1.000
_cell.angle_alpha   90.00
_cell.angle_beta   90.00
_cell.angle_gamma   90.00
#
_symmetry.space_group_name_H-M   'P 1'
#
loop_
_entity.id
_entity.type
_entity.pdbx_description
1 polymer ?
#
loop_
_entity_poly.entity_id
_entity_poly.type
_entity_poly.pdbx_seq_one_letter_code
_entity_poly.pdbx_strand_id
1 'polypeptide(L)' 'AGGIPLLKALAGPFPDVAFCPTGGITVETAPQFLALPNVKVCGGSWLTPQDAVDAKDWPRITQLARASAALRNA' A
#
# COMPACT_ATOMS: atom_id res chain seq x y z
N ALA A 1 7.02 -5.27 14.23
CA ALA A 1 7.87 -4.11 14.54
C ALA A 1 8.65 -3.77 13.28
N GLY A 2 8.69 -2.49 12.87
CA GLY A 2 9.48 -2.05 11.70
C GLY A 2 8.69 -1.47 10.51
N GLY A 3 7.57 -0.78 10.72
CA GLY A 3 6.85 -0.07 9.65
C GLY A 3 7.60 1.17 9.15
N ILE A 4 6.92 2.31 9.08
CA ILE A 4 7.50 3.60 8.64
C ILE A 4 8.87 3.93 9.26
N PRO A 5 9.11 3.74 10.58
CA PRO A 5 10.42 4.07 11.17
C PRO A 5 11.59 3.28 10.58
N LEU A 6 11.39 2.00 10.27
CA LEU A 6 12.44 1.17 9.67
C LEU A 6 12.72 1.61 8.24
N LEU A 7 11.68 1.86 7.44
CA LEU A 7 11.84 2.32 6.06
C LEU A 7 12.59 3.66 6.01
N LYS A 8 12.33 4.57 6.96
CA LYS A 8 13.11 5.80 7.11
C LYS A 8 14.58 5.53 7.45
N ALA A 9 14.85 4.62 8.39
CA ALA A 9 16.22 4.27 8.77
C ALA A 9 17.01 3.64 7.63
N LEU A 10 16.36 2.81 6.79
CA LEU A 10 16.97 2.16 5.64
C LEU A 10 17.31 3.12 4.49
N ALA A 11 16.70 4.31 4.44
CA ALA A 11 17.00 5.31 3.41
C ALA A 11 18.44 5.87 3.51
N GLY A 12 19.07 5.80 4.68
CA GLY A 12 20.46 6.23 4.88
C GLY A 12 21.49 5.29 4.24
N PRO A 13 21.57 4.01 4.66
CA PRO A 13 22.53 3.05 4.11
C PRO A 13 22.20 2.57 2.70
N PHE A 14 20.94 2.70 2.26
CA PHE A 14 20.47 2.23 0.95
C PHE A 14 19.76 3.34 0.16
N PRO A 15 20.51 4.38 -0.28
CA PRO A 15 19.91 5.56 -0.93
C PRO A 15 19.25 5.24 -2.27
N ASP A 16 19.74 4.23 -2.99
CA ASP A 16 19.24 3.84 -4.33
C ASP A 16 18.16 2.74 -4.28
N VAL A 17 17.81 2.25 -3.08
CA VAL A 17 16.86 1.15 -2.93
C VAL A 17 15.44 1.69 -2.73
N ALA A 18 14.51 1.13 -3.52
CA ALA A 18 13.08 1.32 -3.36
C ALA A 18 12.44 0.11 -2.65
N PHE A 19 11.42 0.39 -1.85
CA PHE A 19 10.69 -0.61 -1.07
C PHE A 19 9.23 -0.72 -1.49
N CYS A 20 8.69 -1.92 -1.34
CA CYS A 20 7.28 -2.26 -1.42
C CYS A 20 6.85 -2.88 -0.08
N PRO A 21 6.41 -2.09 0.91
CA PRO A 21 5.96 -2.66 2.16
C PRO A 21 4.63 -3.40 1.97
N THR A 22 4.52 -4.55 2.64
CA THR A 22 3.35 -5.43 2.61
C THR A 22 3.07 -5.96 4.02
N GLY A 23 1.79 -6.24 4.31
CA GLY A 23 1.37 -6.84 5.57
C GLY A 23 0.95 -5.81 6.62
N GLY A 24 -0.31 -5.85 7.05
CA GLY A 24 -0.87 -4.91 8.02
C GLY A 24 -1.11 -3.49 7.49
N ILE A 25 -0.94 -3.25 6.19
CA ILE A 25 -1.27 -1.98 5.53
C ILE A 25 -2.76 -1.97 5.19
N THR A 26 -3.39 -0.85 5.47
CA THR A 26 -4.81 -0.57 5.20
C THR A 26 -4.93 0.63 4.25
N VAL A 27 -6.13 0.87 3.72
CA VAL A 27 -6.39 2.04 2.85
C VAL A 27 -6.11 3.36 3.58
N GLU A 28 -6.29 3.42 4.89
CA GLU A 28 -6.04 4.60 5.73
C GLU A 28 -4.56 4.83 6.01
N THR A 29 -3.77 3.75 6.11
CA THR A 29 -2.35 3.82 6.44
C THR A 29 -1.45 3.86 5.21
N ALA A 30 -1.90 3.34 4.07
CA ALA A 30 -1.17 3.31 2.81
C ALA A 30 -0.58 4.67 2.38
N PRO A 31 -1.30 5.82 2.45
CA PRO A 31 -0.73 7.12 2.12
C PRO A 31 0.52 7.48 2.92
N GLN A 32 0.58 7.08 4.19
CA GLN A 32 1.72 7.38 5.07
C GLN A 32 2.98 6.61 4.65
N PHE A 33 2.82 5.40 4.11
CA PHE A 33 3.93 4.63 3.53
C PHE A 33 4.36 5.22 2.18
N LEU A 34 3.40 5.54 1.31
CA LEU A 34 3.65 6.09 -0.03
C LEU A 34 4.28 7.49 0.00
N ALA A 35 4.15 8.22 1.12
CA ALA A 35 4.82 9.50 1.33
C ALA A 35 6.35 9.39 1.54
N LEU A 36 6.88 8.18 1.80
CA LEU A 36 8.33 7.99 1.95
C LEU A 36 9.02 7.98 0.58
N PRO A 37 10.12 8.72 0.38
CA PRO A 37 10.78 8.83 -0.93
C PRO A 37 11.34 7.49 -1.45
N ASN A 38 11.69 6.59 -0.52
CA ASN A 38 12.18 5.24 -0.81
C ASN A 38 11.05 4.19 -0.89
N VAL A 39 9.77 4.58 -0.87
CA VAL A 39 8.62 3.68 -1.10
C VAL A 39 7.93 4.07 -2.39
N LYS A 40 7.84 3.14 -3.35
CA LYS A 40 7.24 3.42 -4.67
C LYS A 40 5.83 2.87 -4.81
N VAL A 41 5.55 1.79 -4.10
CA VAL A 41 4.29 1.04 -4.12
C VAL A 41 4.07 0.46 -2.74
N CYS A 42 2.84 0.09 -2.38
CA CYS A 42 2.55 -0.68 -1.17
C CYS A 42 1.49 -1.74 -1.48
N GLY A 43 1.51 -2.85 -0.74
CA GLY A 43 0.54 -3.93 -0.89
C GLY A 43 -0.30 -4.15 0.36
N GLY A 44 -1.59 -4.47 0.16
CA GLY A 44 -2.43 -5.01 1.22
C GLY A 44 -3.71 -5.64 0.70
N SER A 45 -4.38 -6.37 1.59
CA SER A 45 -5.48 -7.28 1.23
C SER A 45 -6.82 -6.58 1.00
N TRP A 46 -6.90 -5.27 1.21
CA TRP A 46 -8.15 -4.51 1.08
C TRP A 46 -8.66 -4.43 -0.36
N LEU A 47 -7.78 -4.64 -1.36
CA LEU A 47 -8.14 -4.53 -2.77
C LEU A 47 -9.03 -5.70 -3.25
N THR A 48 -8.80 -6.89 -2.71
CA THR A 48 -9.49 -8.13 -3.08
C THR A 48 -10.03 -8.84 -1.83
N PRO A 49 -11.09 -8.30 -1.18
CA PRO A 49 -11.76 -8.99 -0.08
C PRO A 49 -12.22 -10.38 -0.51
N GLN A 50 -11.99 -11.40 0.32
CA GLN A 50 -12.28 -12.80 -0.05
C GLN A 50 -13.76 -13.00 -0.40
N ASP A 51 -14.66 -12.35 0.34
CA ASP A 51 -16.11 -12.38 0.09
C ASP A 51 -16.48 -11.80 -1.28
N ALA A 52 -15.81 -10.73 -1.71
CA ALA A 52 -16.02 -10.14 -3.03
C ALA A 52 -15.48 -11.05 -4.15
N VAL A 53 -14.37 -11.74 -3.91
CA VAL A 53 -13.81 -12.71 -4.86
C VAL A 53 -14.73 -13.93 -5.01
N ASP A 54 -15.18 -14.49 -3.89
CA ASP A 54 -16.06 -15.67 -3.86
C ASP A 54 -17.42 -15.38 -4.52
N ALA A 55 -17.98 -14.19 -4.26
CA ALA A 55 -19.21 -13.71 -4.87
C ALA A 55 -19.05 -13.24 -6.32
N LYS A 56 -17.81 -13.19 -6.86
CA LYS A 56 -17.48 -12.61 -8.17
C LYS A 56 -17.97 -11.15 -8.31
N ASP A 57 -17.91 -10.39 -7.22
CA ASP A 57 -18.29 -8.98 -7.15
C ASP A 57 -17.19 -8.08 -7.74
N TRP A 58 -17.02 -8.19 -9.06
CA TRP A 58 -16.09 -7.36 -9.83
C TRP A 58 -16.40 -5.86 -9.76
N PRO A 59 -17.66 -5.41 -9.68
CA PRO A 59 -17.97 -4.00 -9.44
C PRO A 59 -17.34 -3.48 -8.15
N ARG A 60 -17.47 -4.20 -7.02
CA ARG A 60 -16.85 -3.80 -5.75
C ARG A 60 -15.34 -3.79 -5.82
N ILE A 61 -14.72 -4.82 -6.40
CA ILE A 61 -13.25 -4.85 -6.58
C ILE A 61 -12.78 -3.68 -7.46
N THR A 62 -13.53 -3.33 -8.51
CA THR A 62 -13.24 -2.17 -9.35
C THR A 62 -13.33 -0.85 -8.57
N GLN A 63 -14.33 -0.69 -7.72
CA GLN A 63 -14.46 0.48 -6.85
C GLN A 63 -13.28 0.60 -5.89
N LEU A 64 -12.90 -0.51 -5.23
CA LEU A 64 -11.75 -0.56 -4.33
C LEU A 64 -10.45 -0.24 -5.06
N ALA A 65 -10.27 -0.73 -6.29
CA ALA A 65 -9.11 -0.42 -7.12
C ALA A 65 -9.04 1.06 -7.51
N ARG A 66 -10.15 1.66 -7.92
CA ARG A 66 -10.20 3.09 -8.23
C ARG A 66 -9.90 3.94 -7.00
N ALA A 67 -10.49 3.62 -5.86
CA ALA A 67 -10.21 4.31 -4.59
C ALA A 67 -8.73 4.17 -4.21
N SER A 68 -8.15 2.99 -4.36
CA SER A 68 -6.74 2.72 -4.06
C SER A 68 -5.78 3.46 -4.99
N ALA A 69 -6.09 3.54 -6.29
CA ALA A 69 -5.31 4.29 -7.25
C ALA A 69 -5.29 5.80 -6.94
N ALA A 70 -6.36 6.33 -6.32
CA ALA A 70 -6.47 7.71 -5.92
C ALA A 70 -5.70 8.04 -4.61
N LEU A 71 -5.13 7.05 -3.91
CA LEU A 71 -4.35 7.27 -2.68
C LEU A 71 -3.06 8.06 -2.93
N ARG A 72 -2.61 8.15 -4.19
CA ARG A 72 -1.37 8.83 -4.58
C ARG A 72 -1.59 10.26 -5.10
N ASN A 73 -2.60 10.96 -4.59
CA ASN A 73 -2.85 12.39 -4.83
C ASN A 73 -2.85 13.08 -3.45
N ALA A 74 -1.97 14.02 -3.08
CA ALA A 74 -0.98 14.85 -3.78
C ALA A 74 0.36 14.87 -3.03
#